data_AF-A0A5C4UQN6-F1
#
_entry.id   AF-A0A5C4UQN6-F1
#
_cell.length_a   1.000
_cell.length_b   1.000
_cell.length_c   1.000
_cell.angle_alpha   90.00
_cell.angle_beta   90.00
_cell.angle_gamma   90.00
#
_symmetry.space_group_name_H-M   'P 1'
#
loop_
_entity.id
_entity.type
_entity.pdbx_description
1 polymer ?
#
loop_
_entity_poly.entity_id
_entity_poly.type
_entity_poly.pdbx_seq_one_letter_code
_entity_poly.pdbx_strand_id
1 'polypeptide(L)'
;MSDDLDFYVRTATRGTVCGLGAGSLPTEWEPVLGGDYVDDARKGRMRRDYGLVEVSFLRREGEWRCATVSLQVHRLAWAEDVVPRRLREEYGEFRTHVPFASLAAGIAEAGFGLEEVGDSSMHGFTAFRISETSSVLHVARTPPGDGGPHHADDVWSLALSWSQ
;
A
#
# COMPACT_ATOMS: atom_id res chain seq x y z
N MET A 1 12.71 6.83 -16.86
CA MET A 1 11.51 6.00 -16.69
C MET A 1 11.43 5.70 -15.21
N SER A 2 10.29 5.95 -14.59
CA SER A 2 10.02 5.48 -13.24
C SER A 2 9.92 3.96 -13.25
N ASP A 3 10.41 3.29 -12.21
CA ASP A 3 10.26 1.85 -12.00
C ASP A 3 9.22 1.58 -10.90
N ASP A 4 8.96 0.32 -10.60
CA ASP A 4 8.05 -0.09 -9.53
C ASP A 4 8.45 0.48 -8.15
N LEU A 5 9.75 0.65 -7.88
CA LEU A 5 10.22 1.23 -6.61
C LEU A 5 9.79 2.69 -6.46
N ASP A 6 9.83 3.48 -7.53
CA ASP A 6 9.35 4.86 -7.54
C ASP A 6 7.87 4.97 -7.14
N PHE A 7 7.02 4.00 -7.52
CA PHE A 7 5.62 3.97 -7.09
C PHE A 7 5.50 3.84 -5.56
N TYR A 8 6.25 2.93 -4.95
CA TYR A 8 6.23 2.74 -3.50
C TYR A 8 6.79 3.94 -2.75
N VAL A 9 7.93 4.48 -3.21
CA VAL A 9 8.55 5.66 -2.61
C VAL A 9 7.60 6.85 -2.67
N ARG A 10 7.01 7.14 -3.84
CA ARG A 10 6.03 8.24 -3.99
C ARG A 10 4.80 8.03 -3.12
N THR A 11 4.27 6.81 -3.06
CA THR A 11 3.10 6.52 -2.22
C THR A 11 3.42 6.74 -0.75
N ALA A 12 4.56 6.23 -0.28
CA ALA A 12 4.98 6.34 1.10
C ALA A 12 5.24 7.80 1.51
N THR A 13 5.94 8.56 0.67
CA THR A 13 6.34 9.95 0.95
C THR A 13 5.22 10.96 0.78
N ARG A 14 4.33 10.76 -0.21
CA ARG A 14 3.19 11.69 -0.44
C ARG A 14 1.98 11.35 0.42
N GLY A 15 1.89 10.15 0.96
CA GLY A 15 0.72 9.68 1.68
C GLY A 15 -0.52 9.61 0.80
N THR A 16 -0.35 9.33 -0.51
CA THR A 16 -1.42 9.21 -1.51
C THR A 16 -1.05 8.17 -2.55
N VAL A 17 -2.03 7.48 -3.13
CA VAL A 17 -1.82 6.61 -4.31
C VAL A 17 -2.20 7.39 -5.56
N CYS A 18 -1.23 7.71 -6.42
CA CYS A 18 -1.45 8.48 -7.65
C CYS A 18 -2.25 9.79 -7.44
N GLY A 19 -2.03 10.45 -6.29
CA GLY A 19 -2.72 11.69 -5.91
C GLY A 19 -4.07 11.50 -5.19
N LEU A 20 -4.57 10.26 -5.06
CA LEU A 20 -5.77 9.93 -4.30
C LEU A 20 -5.45 9.55 -2.85
N GLY A 21 -6.31 9.93 -1.92
CA GLY A 21 -6.07 9.73 -0.49
C GLY A 21 -7.30 9.99 0.36
N ALA A 22 -7.10 10.61 1.53
CA ALA A 22 -8.17 10.92 2.47
C ALA A 22 -9.35 11.61 1.79
N GLY A 23 -10.56 11.11 2.02
CA GLY A 23 -11.78 11.77 1.55
C GLY A 23 -12.15 11.51 0.08
N SER A 24 -11.25 10.95 -0.73
CA SER A 24 -11.53 10.61 -2.13
C SER A 24 -12.74 9.66 -2.25
N LEU A 25 -13.57 9.90 -3.25
CA LEU A 25 -14.78 9.14 -3.56
C LEU A 25 -14.44 7.86 -4.33
N PRO A 26 -15.22 6.78 -4.22
CA PRO A 26 -14.99 5.56 -5.00
C PRO A 26 -14.87 5.79 -6.52
N THR A 27 -15.64 6.74 -7.07
CA THR A 27 -15.64 7.09 -8.49
C THR A 27 -14.35 7.77 -8.97
N GLU A 28 -13.54 8.33 -8.06
CA GLU A 28 -12.26 8.96 -8.41
C GLU A 28 -11.14 7.92 -8.60
N TRP A 29 -11.29 6.72 -8.04
CA TRP A 29 -10.27 5.67 -8.10
C TRP A 29 -10.27 4.90 -9.42
N GLU A 30 -11.44 4.69 -10.03
CA GLU A 30 -11.58 3.91 -11.27
C GLU A 30 -10.82 4.53 -12.46
N PRO A 31 -10.84 5.86 -12.70
CA PRO A 31 -10.03 6.47 -13.75
C PRO A 31 -8.51 6.28 -13.57
N VAL A 32 -8.07 6.15 -12.31
CA VAL A 32 -6.66 6.09 -11.92
C VAL A 32 -6.11 4.67 -11.92
N LEU A 33 -6.87 3.70 -11.40
CA LEU A 33 -6.43 2.30 -11.26
C LEU A 33 -7.09 1.35 -12.28
N GLY A 34 -8.20 1.74 -12.89
CA GLY A 34 -9.00 0.91 -13.79
C GLY A 34 -10.29 0.40 -13.15
N GLY A 35 -11.10 -0.34 -13.93
CA GLY A 35 -12.39 -0.90 -13.49
C GLY A 35 -12.30 -2.31 -12.90
N ASP A 36 -11.12 -2.92 -12.88
CA ASP A 36 -10.90 -4.28 -12.38
C ASP A 36 -10.73 -4.26 -10.86
N TYR A 37 -11.85 -4.24 -10.13
CA TYR A 37 -11.87 -4.27 -8.67
C TYR A 37 -13.02 -5.10 -8.10
N VAL A 38 -12.87 -5.50 -6.84
CA VAL A 38 -13.93 -6.17 -6.06
C VAL A 38 -14.34 -5.28 -4.89
N ASP A 39 -15.63 -4.96 -4.80
CA ASP A 39 -16.23 -4.26 -3.66
C ASP A 39 -16.81 -5.26 -2.64
N ASP A 40 -16.35 -5.19 -1.38
CA ASP A 40 -16.98 -5.83 -0.21
C ASP A 40 -17.56 -4.74 0.70
N ALA A 41 -18.85 -4.45 0.52
CA ALA A 41 -19.56 -3.40 1.25
C ALA A 41 -20.44 -3.99 2.38
N ARG A 42 -20.21 -3.54 3.62
CA ARG A 42 -20.95 -3.96 4.82
C ARG A 42 -21.15 -2.80 5.79
N LYS A 43 -22.42 -2.53 6.16
CA LYS A 43 -22.81 -1.60 7.24
C LYS A 43 -22.06 -0.25 7.23
N GLY A 44 -22.08 0.45 6.10
CA GLY A 44 -21.42 1.76 5.98
C GLY A 44 -19.88 1.71 5.92
N ARG A 45 -19.31 0.52 5.70
CA ARG A 45 -17.91 0.31 5.34
C ARG A 45 -17.85 -0.39 4.00
N MET A 46 -16.86 -0.06 3.18
CA MET A 46 -16.63 -0.74 1.91
C MET A 46 -15.14 -0.91 1.70
N ARG A 47 -14.71 -2.13 1.44
CA ARG A 47 -13.35 -2.44 1.00
C ARG A 47 -13.40 -2.63 -0.52
N ARG A 48 -12.66 -1.81 -1.26
CA ARG A 48 -12.45 -1.98 -2.70
C ARG A 48 -11.06 -2.52 -2.93
N ASP A 49 -10.98 -3.67 -3.58
CA ASP A 49 -9.75 -4.41 -3.80
C ASP A 49 -9.37 -4.40 -5.29
N TYR A 50 -8.27 -3.75 -5.63
CA TYR A 50 -7.68 -3.72 -6.97
C TYR A 50 -6.48 -4.71 -7.10
N GLY A 51 -6.36 -5.67 -6.19
CA GLY A 51 -5.20 -6.56 -6.10
C GLY A 51 -4.10 -5.97 -5.22
N LEU A 52 -3.18 -5.20 -5.81
CA LEU A 52 -2.06 -4.56 -5.12
C LEU A 52 -2.55 -3.39 -4.25
N VAL A 53 -3.58 -2.67 -4.68
CA VAL A 53 -4.13 -1.52 -3.95
C VAL A 53 -5.47 -1.90 -3.35
N GLU A 54 -5.59 -1.79 -2.03
CA GLU A 54 -6.84 -1.93 -1.32
C GLU A 54 -7.24 -0.59 -0.69
N VAL A 55 -8.48 -0.16 -0.94
CA VAL A 55 -9.03 1.09 -0.42
C VAL A 55 -10.22 0.79 0.49
N SER A 56 -10.19 1.31 1.72
CA SER A 56 -11.33 1.25 2.62
C SER A 56 -12.07 2.57 2.62
N PHE A 57 -13.38 2.52 2.40
CA PHE A 57 -14.29 3.66 2.46
C PHE A 57 -15.20 3.55 3.67
N LEU A 58 -15.51 4.70 4.26
CA LEU A 58 -16.57 4.86 5.26
C LEU A 58 -17.69 5.70 4.70
N ARG A 59 -18.93 5.32 5.02
CA ARG A 59 -20.10 6.11 4.69
C ARG A 59 -20.41 7.08 5.82
N ARG A 60 -20.24 8.38 5.57
CA ARG A 60 -20.62 9.47 6.49
C ARG A 60 -21.64 10.36 5.77
N GLU A 61 -22.75 10.67 6.44
CA GLU A 61 -23.80 11.55 5.90
C GLU A 61 -24.35 11.13 4.52
N GLY A 62 -24.36 9.82 4.26
CA GLY A 62 -24.84 9.26 2.99
C GLY A 62 -23.78 9.14 1.89
N GLU A 63 -22.60 9.71 2.07
CA GLU A 63 -21.50 9.71 1.10
C GLU A 63 -20.36 8.76 1.50
N TRP A 64 -19.78 8.08 0.51
CA TRP A 64 -18.60 7.23 0.69
C TRP A 64 -17.33 8.06 0.58
N ARG A 65 -16.44 7.93 1.57
CA ARG A 65 -15.16 8.63 1.59
C ARG A 65 -14.04 7.68 1.96
N CYS A 66 -12.92 7.78 1.24
CA CYS A 66 -11.73 7.01 1.53
C CYS A 66 -11.26 7.29 2.96
N ALA A 67 -11.05 6.22 3.71
CA ALA A 67 -10.65 6.23 5.10
C ALA A 67 -9.23 5.72 5.31
N THR A 68 -8.87 4.64 4.63
CA THR A 68 -7.51 4.11 4.61
C THR A 68 -7.21 3.52 3.24
N VAL A 69 -5.93 3.46 2.90
CA VAL A 69 -5.43 2.75 1.72
C VAL A 69 -4.32 1.82 2.18
N SER A 70 -4.17 0.67 1.54
CA SER A 70 -3.04 -0.21 1.78
C SER A 70 -2.55 -0.83 0.49
N LEU A 71 -1.23 -0.82 0.30
CA LEU A 71 -0.57 -1.61 -0.72
C LEU A 71 -0.29 -3.00 -0.17
N GLN A 72 -0.83 -4.02 -0.83
CA GLN A 72 -0.74 -5.43 -0.47
C GLN A 72 0.47 -6.06 -1.16
N VAL A 73 1.69 -5.58 -0.84
CA VAL A 73 2.95 -5.94 -1.54
C VAL A 73 3.20 -7.44 -1.55
N HIS A 74 2.87 -8.13 -0.45
CA HIS A 74 2.99 -9.59 -0.36
C HIS A 74 2.19 -10.34 -1.44
N ARG A 75 1.18 -9.72 -2.07
CA ARG A 75 0.42 -10.35 -3.15
C ARG A 75 1.20 -10.56 -4.44
N LEU A 76 2.30 -9.85 -4.63
CA LEU A 76 3.11 -9.95 -5.84
C LEU A 76 3.83 -11.30 -5.98
N ALA A 77 4.01 -12.03 -4.89
CA ALA A 77 4.78 -13.26 -4.91
C ALA A 77 3.99 -14.53 -5.27
N TRP A 78 2.65 -14.46 -5.25
CA TRP A 78 1.78 -15.64 -5.40
C TRP A 78 0.53 -15.42 -6.25
N ALA A 79 0.13 -14.17 -6.52
CA ALA A 79 -1.10 -13.89 -7.25
C ALA A 79 -0.77 -13.25 -8.59
N GLU A 80 -1.31 -13.84 -9.65
CA GLU A 80 -1.18 -13.33 -11.01
C GLU A 80 -2.08 -12.10 -11.20
N ASP A 81 -1.63 -11.15 -12.03
CA ASP A 81 -2.40 -9.97 -12.43
C ASP A 81 -2.96 -9.10 -11.29
N VAL A 82 -2.31 -9.10 -10.13
CA VAL A 82 -2.71 -8.25 -8.99
C VAL A 82 -2.31 -6.79 -9.16
N VAL A 83 -1.48 -6.44 -10.14
CA VAL A 83 -1.08 -5.05 -10.37
C VAL A 83 -2.08 -4.40 -11.31
N PRO A 84 -2.77 -3.32 -10.87
CA PRO A 84 -3.67 -2.57 -11.74
C PRO A 84 -2.96 -2.19 -13.04
N ARG A 85 -3.61 -2.42 -14.18
CA ARG A 85 -3.02 -2.22 -15.51
C ARG A 85 -2.40 -0.83 -15.68
N ARG A 86 -3.06 0.21 -15.15
CA ARG A 86 -2.56 1.60 -15.19
C ARG A 86 -1.22 1.77 -14.50
N LEU A 87 -1.00 1.08 -13.37
CA LEU A 87 0.29 1.13 -12.67
C LEU A 87 1.39 0.44 -13.48
N ARG A 88 1.07 -0.69 -14.15
CA ARG A 88 2.02 -1.34 -15.06
C ARG A 88 2.38 -0.47 -16.26
N GLU A 89 1.40 0.24 -16.83
CA GLU A 89 1.61 1.17 -17.94
C GLU A 89 2.53 2.34 -17.55
N GLU A 90 2.46 2.82 -16.30
CA GLU A 90 3.24 3.98 -15.83
C GLU A 90 4.61 3.61 -15.24
N TYR A 91 4.69 2.53 -14.45
CA TYR A 91 5.88 2.15 -13.67
C TYR A 91 6.58 0.88 -14.17
N GLY A 92 6.04 0.25 -15.23
CA GLY A 92 6.57 -0.99 -15.78
C GLY A 92 6.16 -2.23 -14.97
N GLU A 93 6.90 -3.32 -15.16
CA GLU A 93 6.66 -4.58 -14.44
C GLU A 93 7.08 -4.46 -12.97
N PHE A 94 6.22 -4.94 -12.09
CA PHE A 94 6.47 -4.95 -10.65
C PHE A 94 7.20 -6.21 -10.26
N ARG A 95 8.21 -6.06 -9.40
CA ARG A 95 8.95 -7.20 -8.84
C ARG A 95 8.01 -8.04 -7.97
N THR A 96 8.30 -9.33 -7.86
CA THR A 96 7.57 -10.23 -6.97
C THR A 96 7.86 -9.97 -5.49
N HIS A 97 8.99 -9.30 -5.19
CA HIS A 97 9.45 -8.92 -3.86
C HIS A 97 10.01 -7.51 -3.85
N VAL A 98 9.77 -6.77 -2.77
CA VAL A 98 10.32 -5.43 -2.54
C VAL A 98 11.22 -5.47 -1.31
N PRO A 99 12.56 -5.47 -1.48
CA PRO A 99 13.47 -5.44 -0.34
C PRO A 99 13.30 -4.15 0.46
N PHE A 100 13.17 -4.26 1.78
CA PHE A 100 13.05 -3.09 2.67
C PHE A 100 14.21 -2.12 2.50
N ALA A 101 15.44 -2.62 2.38
CA ALA A 101 16.63 -1.78 2.20
C ALA A 101 16.54 -0.89 0.96
N SER A 102 16.02 -1.40 -0.16
CA SER A 102 15.84 -0.61 -1.38
C SER A 102 14.78 0.47 -1.20
N LEU A 103 13.64 0.14 -0.59
CA LEU A 103 12.58 1.12 -0.34
C LEU A 103 13.01 2.18 0.68
N ALA A 104 13.70 1.77 1.74
CA ALA A 104 14.24 2.67 2.76
C ALA A 104 15.27 3.65 2.17
N ALA A 105 16.15 3.17 1.30
CA ALA A 105 17.10 4.03 0.59
C ALA A 105 16.36 5.08 -0.26
N GLY A 106 15.35 4.67 -1.05
CA GLY A 106 14.57 5.60 -1.86
C GLY A 106 13.79 6.63 -1.04
N ILE A 107 13.25 6.24 0.11
CA ILE A 107 12.58 7.16 1.06
C ILE A 107 13.58 8.17 1.64
N ALA A 108 14.78 7.71 2.01
CA ALA A 108 15.83 8.57 2.55
C ALA A 108 16.37 9.54 1.48
N GLU A 109 16.56 9.09 0.25
CA GLU A 109 16.93 9.95 -0.89
C GLU A 109 15.89 11.03 -1.18
N ALA A 110 14.60 10.73 -0.94
CA ALA A 110 13.52 11.69 -1.02
C ALA A 110 13.46 12.67 0.19
N GLY A 111 14.36 12.52 1.17
CA GLY A 111 14.48 13.41 2.33
C GLY A 111 13.63 13.02 3.54
N PHE A 112 13.07 11.82 3.56
CA PHE A 112 12.18 11.36 4.65
C PHE A 112 12.88 10.37 5.59
N GLY A 113 12.55 10.45 6.87
CA GLY A 113 13.00 9.51 7.89
C GLY A 113 12.06 8.31 8.05
N LEU A 114 12.62 7.19 8.54
CA LEU A 114 11.87 6.03 8.99
C LEU A 114 12.08 5.84 10.49
N GLU A 115 11.00 5.77 11.25
CA GLU A 115 11.01 5.48 12.67
C GLU A 115 10.36 4.11 12.89
N GLU A 116 11.10 3.18 13.50
CA GLU A 116 10.50 1.92 13.94
C GLU A 116 9.44 2.20 15.01
N VAL A 117 8.23 1.70 14.77
CA VAL A 117 7.12 1.82 15.71
C VAL A 117 6.79 0.45 16.27
N GLY A 118 6.71 0.35 17.59
CA GLY A 118 6.31 -0.87 18.26
C GLY A 118 4.86 -1.21 17.94
N ASP A 119 4.64 -2.07 16.95
CA ASP A 119 3.33 -2.68 16.70
C ASP A 119 3.29 -4.09 17.27
N SER A 120 2.69 -4.23 18.45
CA SER A 120 2.52 -5.52 19.12
C SER A 120 1.43 -6.39 18.49
N SER A 121 0.66 -5.89 17.53
CA SER A 121 -0.48 -6.59 16.94
C SER A 121 -0.12 -7.52 15.77
N MET A 122 1.05 -7.31 15.15
CA MET A 122 1.54 -8.11 14.02
C MET A 122 2.81 -8.90 14.40
N HIS A 123 2.63 -10.00 15.14
CA HIS A 123 3.70 -10.95 15.40
C HIS A 123 4.38 -11.37 14.08
N GLY A 124 5.71 -11.29 14.03
CA GLY A 124 6.48 -11.60 12.81
C GLY A 124 6.78 -10.42 11.89
N PHE A 125 6.31 -9.21 12.21
CA PHE A 125 6.57 -8.00 11.41
C PHE A 125 7.18 -6.87 12.24
N THR A 126 8.00 -6.03 11.61
CA THR A 126 8.42 -4.73 12.14
C THR A 126 7.66 -3.64 11.39
N ALA A 127 7.11 -2.69 12.13
CA ALA A 127 6.42 -1.54 11.55
C ALA A 127 7.33 -0.31 11.56
N PHE A 128 7.33 0.45 10.48
CA PHE A 128 8.07 1.71 10.35
C PHE A 128 7.13 2.83 9.93
N ARG A 129 7.09 3.92 10.69
CA ARG A 129 6.41 5.15 10.29
C ARG A 129 7.34 6.01 9.46
N ILE A 130 6.84 6.54 8.35
CA ILE A 130 7.58 7.55 7.57
C ILE A 130 7.29 8.91 8.21
N SER A 131 8.35 9.63 8.60
CA SER A 131 8.25 10.93 9.28
C SER A 131 7.38 11.91 8.49
N GLU A 132 6.53 12.67 9.19
CA GLU A 132 5.69 13.73 8.60
C GLU A 132 4.62 13.26 7.60
N THR A 133 4.37 11.94 7.52
CA THR A 133 3.35 11.36 6.64
C THR A 133 2.32 10.52 7.40
N SER A 134 1.25 10.17 6.71
CA SER A 134 0.22 9.21 7.15
C SER A 134 0.61 7.74 6.90
N SER A 135 1.88 7.47 6.59
CA SER A 135 2.32 6.20 6.02
C SER A 135 2.98 5.30 7.07
N VAL A 136 2.66 4.00 7.03
CA VAL A 136 3.27 2.95 7.85
C VAL A 136 3.65 1.77 6.95
N LEU A 137 4.92 1.41 6.96
CA LEU A 137 5.45 0.20 6.32
C LEU A 137 5.44 -0.96 7.29
N HIS A 138 5.02 -2.14 6.82
CA HIS A 138 5.18 -3.39 7.54
C HIS A 138 6.21 -4.24 6.80
N VAL A 139 7.22 -4.71 7.52
CA VAL A 139 8.36 -5.49 7.00
C VAL A 139 8.38 -6.83 7.70
N ALA A 140 8.55 -7.93 6.95
CA ALA A 140 8.62 -9.27 7.52
C ALA A 140 9.93 -9.46 8.30
N ARG A 141 9.87 -9.81 9.60
CA ARG A 141 11.05 -10.16 10.42
C ARG A 141 11.54 -11.57 10.18
N THR A 142 10.60 -12.46 9.90
CA THR A 142 10.84 -13.87 9.66
C THR A 142 9.97 -14.23 8.45
N PRO A 143 10.41 -15.08 7.52
CA PRO A 143 9.51 -15.65 6.54
C PRO A 143 8.29 -16.21 7.30
N PRO A 144 7.05 -15.94 6.87
CA PRO A 144 5.91 -16.53 7.52
C PRO A 144 6.12 -18.05 7.57
N GLY A 145 5.76 -18.68 8.70
CA GLY A 145 6.04 -20.09 8.97
C GLY A 145 5.35 -21.08 8.02
N ASP A 146 4.66 -20.57 7.00
CA ASP A 146 4.04 -21.30 5.91
C ASP A 146 5.04 -21.66 4.78
N GLY A 147 6.29 -21.17 4.83
CA GLY A 147 7.27 -21.41 3.77
C GLY A 147 6.90 -20.68 2.48
N GLY A 148 6.11 -19.61 2.57
CA GLY A 148 5.79 -18.74 1.45
C GLY A 148 7.03 -18.11 0.82
N PRO A 149 6.91 -17.56 -0.40
CA PRO A 149 8.05 -17.04 -1.17
C PRO A 149 8.71 -15.80 -0.54
N HIS A 150 8.14 -15.22 0.52
CA HIS A 150 8.65 -13.99 1.14
C HIS A 150 9.94 -14.22 1.91
N HIS A 151 10.89 -13.32 1.70
CA HIS A 151 12.13 -13.31 2.44
C HIS A 151 11.98 -12.51 3.74
N ALA A 152 12.85 -12.79 4.72
CA ALA A 152 13.06 -11.82 5.79
C ALA A 152 13.49 -10.48 5.17
N ASP A 153 13.06 -9.38 5.78
CA ASP A 153 13.29 -8.00 5.33
C ASP A 153 12.58 -7.60 4.01
N ASP A 154 11.63 -8.41 3.53
CA ASP A 154 10.72 -7.96 2.48
C ASP A 154 9.62 -7.04 3.04
N VAL A 155 9.24 -6.03 2.24
CA VAL A 155 8.08 -5.20 2.52
C VAL A 155 6.81 -6.05 2.33
N TRP A 156 6.03 -6.17 3.40
CA TRP A 156 4.77 -6.90 3.42
C TRP A 156 3.60 -6.04 2.93
N SER A 157 3.53 -4.82 3.45
CA SER A 157 2.52 -3.84 3.08
C SER A 157 2.95 -2.41 3.38
N LEU A 158 2.30 -1.46 2.69
CA LEU A 158 2.36 -0.03 2.98
C LEU A 158 0.95 0.47 3.26
N ALA A 159 0.67 0.90 4.48
CA ALA A 159 -0.62 1.44 4.88
C ALA A 159 -0.59 2.97 4.93
N LEU A 160 -1.65 3.59 4.44
CA LEU A 160 -1.94 5.01 4.55
C LEU A 160 -3.17 5.18 5.44
N SER A 161 -3.01 5.87 6.56
CA SER A 161 -4.09 6.17 7.49
C SER A 161 -4.05 7.62 7.92
N TRP A 162 -5.13 8.34 7.67
CA TRP A 162 -5.26 9.76 8.02
C TRP A 162 -6.12 9.91 9.27
N SER A 163 -5.73 10.81 10.16
CA SER A 163 -6.58 11.24 11.28
C SER A 163 -7.81 11.94 10.71
N GLN A 164 -8.99 11.35 10.88
CA GLN A 164 -10.29 11.82 10.36
C GLN A 164 -11.29 12.16 11.46
#